data_AF-A0AAD6Y9B5-F1
#
_entry.id   AF-A0AAD6Y9B5-F1
#
_cell.length_a   1.000
_cell.length_b   1.000
_cell.length_c   1.000
_cell.angle_alpha   90.00
_cell.angle_beta   90.00
_cell.angle_gamma   90.00
#
_symmetry.space_group_name_H-M   'P 1'
#
loop_
_entity.id
_entity.type
_entity.pdbx_description
1 polymer ?
#
loop_
_entity_poly.entity_id
_entity_poly.type
_entity_poly.pdbx_seq_one_letter_code
_entity_poly.pdbx_strand_id
1 'polypeptide(L)'
;MHLGPENLIKNLIGLWTGDFKGLDEGTGGYILPNSTVEAIGDECVRAGHTTPSAFGARVPNLATQLHYYTAESYTLFTTLLAPTLLRGRFRKEKYYNHLLDLVPTFDDCMALSLDREYVDKELRMRIVEWVQLYEK
;
A
#
# COMPACT_ATOMS: atom_id res chain seq x y z
N MET A 1 -10.93 -0.81 9.48
CA MET A 1 -10.17 0.42 9.18
C MET A 1 -10.61 0.95 7.80
N HIS A 2 -11.20 2.14 7.69
CA HIS A 2 -11.71 2.68 6.41
C HIS A 2 -10.88 3.85 5.87
N LEU A 3 -10.59 4.84 6.71
CA LEU A 3 -9.91 6.08 6.29
C LEU A 3 -8.41 5.90 5.97
N GLY A 4 -7.72 4.96 6.63
CA GLY A 4 -6.32 4.65 6.33
C GLY A 4 -6.12 4.23 4.86
N PRO A 5 -6.81 3.18 4.40
CA PRO A 5 -6.72 2.76 3.00
C PRO A 5 -7.17 3.85 2.00
N GLU A 6 -8.33 4.47 2.22
CA GLU A 6 -8.90 5.40 1.23
C GLU A 6 -8.19 6.76 1.15
N ASN A 7 -7.45 7.15 2.19
CA ASN A 7 -6.66 8.37 2.18
C ASN A 7 -5.17 8.07 1.97
N LEU A 8 -4.55 7.32 2.86
CA LEU A 8 -3.09 7.12 2.85
C LEU A 8 -2.64 6.26 1.67
N ILE A 9 -3.17 5.04 1.55
CA ILE A 9 -2.75 4.11 0.49
C ILE A 9 -3.14 4.63 -0.88
N LYS A 10 -4.34 5.19 -1.01
CA LYS A 10 -4.77 5.86 -2.24
C LYS A 10 -3.81 6.97 -2.67
N ASN A 11 -3.36 7.82 -1.74
CA ASN A 11 -2.40 8.87 -2.04
C ASN A 11 -1.03 8.31 -2.42
N LEU A 12 -0.54 7.29 -1.71
CA LEU A 12 0.71 6.61 -2.04
C LEU A 12 0.68 5.99 -3.44
N ILE A 13 -0.40 5.28 -3.79
CA ILE A 13 -0.56 4.73 -5.15
C ILE A 13 -0.58 5.86 -6.18
N GLY A 14 -1.32 6.94 -5.94
CA GLY A 14 -1.32 8.10 -6.84
C GLY A 14 0.07 8.72 -7.03
N LEU A 15 0.89 8.75 -5.96
CA LEU A 15 2.28 9.21 -6.05
C LEU A 15 3.13 8.26 -6.91
N TRP A 16 2.98 6.96 -6.74
CA TRP A 16 3.75 5.96 -7.48
C TRP A 16 3.32 5.82 -8.94
N THR A 17 2.07 6.12 -9.29
CA THR A 17 1.59 6.13 -10.68
C THR A 17 1.79 7.48 -11.37
N GLY A 18 2.19 8.52 -10.64
CA GLY A 18 2.37 9.87 -11.19
C GLY A 18 1.05 10.66 -11.36
N ASP A 19 -0.06 10.17 -10.82
CA ASP A 19 -1.38 10.81 -10.93
C ASP A 19 -1.72 11.72 -9.72
N PHE A 20 -0.78 11.92 -8.81
CA PHE A 20 -1.03 12.69 -7.59
C PHE A 20 -1.03 14.20 -7.83
N LYS A 21 -2.23 14.78 -7.99
CA LYS A 21 -2.47 16.24 -7.99
C LYS A 21 -1.63 17.03 -9.01
N GLY A 22 -1.19 16.38 -10.09
CA GLY A 22 -0.33 17.01 -11.10
C GLY A 22 1.09 17.34 -10.63
N LEU A 23 1.54 16.71 -9.53
CA LEU A 23 2.90 16.83 -9.03
C LEU A 23 3.79 15.77 -9.68
N ASP A 24 5.03 16.16 -10.01
CA ASP A 24 6.06 15.23 -10.43
C ASP A 24 6.81 14.64 -9.21
N GLU A 25 7.71 13.68 -9.46
CA GLU A 25 8.50 13.06 -8.39
C GLU A 25 9.65 13.92 -7.89
N GLY A 26 9.89 15.09 -8.49
CA GLY A 26 11.07 15.92 -8.26
C GLY A 26 12.36 15.10 -8.32
N THR A 27 13.10 15.07 -7.21
CA THR A 27 14.34 14.27 -7.06
C THR A 27 14.11 12.93 -6.35
N GLY A 28 12.84 12.60 -6.07
CA GLY A 28 12.40 11.45 -5.32
C GLY A 28 12.77 10.14 -6.00
N GLY A 29 12.33 9.91 -7.24
CA GLY A 29 12.55 8.62 -7.92
C GLY A 29 11.61 7.52 -7.38
N TYR A 30 10.37 7.87 -7.08
CA TYR A 30 9.33 6.98 -6.54
C TYR A 30 8.22 6.66 -7.55
N ILE A 31 8.19 7.32 -8.72
CA ILE A 31 7.26 6.99 -9.79
C ILE A 31 7.70 5.68 -10.45
N LEU A 32 6.74 4.77 -10.59
CA LEU A 32 6.90 3.51 -11.30
C LEU A 32 6.68 3.75 -12.81
N PRO A 33 7.49 3.14 -13.68
CA PRO A 33 7.21 3.16 -15.12
C PRO A 33 5.83 2.57 -15.43
N ASN A 34 5.12 3.11 -16.42
CA ASN A 34 3.78 2.62 -16.81
C ASN A 34 3.75 1.11 -17.07
N SER A 35 4.77 0.55 -17.73
CA SER A 35 4.88 -0.89 -17.97
C SER A 35 4.98 -1.72 -16.68
N THR A 36 5.59 -1.16 -15.63
CA THR A 36 5.64 -1.78 -14.30
C THR A 36 4.26 -1.72 -13.64
N VAL A 37 3.55 -0.60 -13.74
CA VAL A 37 2.20 -0.43 -13.19
C VAL A 37 1.21 -1.39 -13.87
N GLU A 38 1.28 -1.52 -15.20
CA GLU A 38 0.51 -2.49 -15.98
C GLU A 38 0.80 -3.93 -15.55
N ALA A 39 2.09 -4.30 -15.40
CA ALA A 39 2.47 -5.63 -14.93
C ALA A 39 1.95 -5.94 -13.53
N ILE A 40 2.00 -4.97 -12.61
CA ILE A 40 1.42 -5.11 -11.25
C ILE A 40 -0.10 -5.30 -11.34
N GLY A 41 -0.78 -4.54 -12.20
CA GLY A 41 -2.22 -4.68 -12.42
C GLY A 41 -2.62 -6.07 -12.89
N ASP A 42 -1.87 -6.64 -13.84
CA ASP A 42 -2.09 -8.01 -14.30
C ASP A 42 -1.78 -9.05 -13.22
N GLU A 43 -0.74 -8.82 -12.40
CA GLU A 43 -0.40 -9.66 -11.25
C GLU A 43 -1.49 -9.65 -10.18
N CYS A 44 -2.13 -8.49 -9.90
CA CYS A 44 -3.28 -8.40 -9.00
C CYS A 44 -4.45 -9.26 -9.48
N VAL A 45 -4.80 -9.18 -10.76
CA VAL A 45 -5.89 -9.99 -11.35
C VAL A 45 -5.56 -11.47 -11.26
N ARG A 46 -4.31 -11.86 -11.59
CA ARG A 46 -3.85 -13.24 -11.48
C ARG A 46 -3.92 -13.77 -10.05
N ALA A 47 -3.48 -12.99 -9.07
CA ALA A 47 -3.58 -13.36 -7.66
C ALA A 47 -5.05 -13.59 -7.24
N GLY A 48 -5.99 -12.80 -7.77
CA GLY A 48 -7.42 -12.99 -7.52
C GLY A 48 -8.00 -14.34 -7.97
N HIS A 49 -7.31 -15.10 -8.83
CA HIS A 49 -7.71 -16.46 -9.20
C HIS A 49 -7.30 -17.52 -8.17
N THR A 50 -6.30 -17.24 -7.32
CA THR A 50 -5.76 -18.19 -6.34
C THR A 50 -6.01 -17.75 -4.90
N THR A 51 -6.29 -16.47 -4.64
CA THR A 51 -6.66 -15.97 -3.31
C THR A 51 -8.03 -16.52 -2.89
N PRO A 52 -8.13 -17.22 -1.75
CA PRO A 52 -9.42 -17.69 -1.25
C PRO A 52 -10.36 -16.52 -0.94
N SER A 53 -11.64 -16.66 -1.27
CA SER A 53 -12.65 -15.62 -1.03
C SER A 53 -12.83 -15.26 0.45
N ALA A 54 -12.36 -16.11 1.37
CA ALA A 54 -12.34 -15.84 2.80
C ALA A 54 -11.43 -14.65 3.18
N PHE A 55 -10.46 -14.29 2.33
CA PHE A 55 -9.62 -13.11 2.53
C PHE A 55 -10.25 -11.83 1.98
N GLY A 56 -11.38 -11.92 1.27
CA GLY A 56 -12.10 -10.76 0.71
C GLY A 56 -12.22 -10.81 -0.81
N ALA A 57 -12.69 -9.71 -1.39
CA ALA A 57 -12.89 -9.61 -2.83
C ALA A 57 -11.57 -9.57 -3.61
N ARG A 58 -11.64 -9.91 -4.91
CA ARG A 58 -10.48 -9.81 -5.81
C ARG A 58 -10.02 -8.36 -5.92
N VAL A 59 -8.72 -8.12 -5.75
CA VAL A 59 -8.12 -6.80 -5.96
C VAL A 59 -8.21 -6.46 -7.46
N PRO A 60 -8.86 -5.34 -7.85
CA PRO A 60 -8.97 -4.95 -9.26
C PRO A 60 -7.60 -4.66 -9.89
N ASN A 61 -7.56 -4.55 -11.22
CA ASN A 61 -6.33 -4.19 -11.93
C ASN A 61 -5.87 -2.77 -11.51
N LEU A 62 -4.66 -2.65 -10.96
CA LEU A 62 -4.13 -1.38 -10.45
C LEU A 62 -3.98 -0.30 -11.54
N ALA A 63 -3.66 -0.68 -12.78
CA ALA A 63 -3.44 0.27 -13.88
C ALA A 63 -4.75 0.77 -14.52
N THR A 64 -5.76 -0.10 -14.64
CA THR A 64 -6.97 0.19 -15.42
C THR A 64 -8.25 0.34 -14.59
N GLN A 65 -8.25 -0.18 -13.37
CA GLN A 65 -9.44 -0.35 -12.53
C GLN A 65 -9.27 0.25 -11.13
N LEU A 66 -8.34 1.19 -10.94
CA LEU A 66 -8.11 1.85 -9.65
C LEU A 66 -9.38 2.53 -9.08
N HIS A 67 -10.27 3.00 -9.94
CA HIS A 67 -11.56 3.60 -9.54
C HIS A 67 -12.54 2.61 -8.88
N TYR A 68 -12.32 1.30 -9.03
CA TYR A 68 -13.09 0.27 -8.33
C TYR A 68 -12.49 -0.13 -6.98
N TYR A 69 -11.32 0.39 -6.61
CA TYR A 69 -10.72 0.07 -5.31
C TYR A 69 -11.58 0.63 -4.18
N THR A 70 -11.94 -0.25 -3.26
CA THR A 70 -12.57 0.09 -1.99
C THR A 70 -11.54 0.05 -0.86
N ALA A 71 -11.91 0.48 0.34
CA ALA A 71 -11.09 0.31 1.53
C ALA A 71 -10.59 -1.15 1.72
N GLU A 72 -11.43 -2.15 1.41
CA GLU A 72 -11.03 -3.56 1.45
C GLU A 72 -9.94 -3.86 0.40
N SER A 73 -10.14 -3.47 -0.86
CA SER A 73 -9.16 -3.75 -1.93
C SER A 73 -7.83 -3.06 -1.67
N TYR A 74 -7.82 -1.82 -1.17
CA TYR A 74 -6.58 -1.14 -0.75
C TYR A 74 -5.88 -1.89 0.39
N THR A 75 -6.64 -2.41 1.36
CA THR A 75 -6.09 -3.16 2.49
C THR A 75 -5.45 -4.47 2.03
N LEU A 76 -6.15 -5.25 1.19
CA LEU A 76 -5.63 -6.51 0.64
C LEU A 76 -4.44 -6.28 -0.27
N PHE A 77 -4.49 -5.24 -1.10
CA PHE A 77 -3.34 -4.84 -1.90
C PHE A 77 -2.14 -4.55 -1.00
N THR A 78 -2.30 -3.71 0.02
CA THR A 78 -1.20 -3.26 0.90
C THR A 78 -0.58 -4.40 1.70
N THR A 79 -1.40 -5.28 2.28
CA THR A 79 -0.94 -6.28 3.25
C THR A 79 -0.56 -7.62 2.61
N LEU A 80 -1.22 -8.02 1.51
CA LEU A 80 -1.00 -9.34 0.90
C LEU A 80 -0.22 -9.28 -0.41
N LEU A 81 -0.52 -8.29 -1.27
CA LEU A 81 0.02 -8.28 -2.64
C LEU A 81 1.26 -7.40 -2.76
N ALA A 82 1.18 -6.14 -2.35
CA ALA A 82 2.20 -5.11 -2.50
C ALA A 82 3.59 -5.53 -1.98
N PRO A 83 3.74 -6.24 -0.84
CA PRO A 83 5.05 -6.70 -0.38
C PRO A 83 5.77 -7.58 -1.40
N THR A 84 5.03 -8.36 -2.18
CA THR A 84 5.58 -9.23 -3.22
C THR A 84 5.66 -8.49 -4.56
N LEU A 85 4.58 -7.83 -4.98
CA LEU A 85 4.46 -7.24 -6.31
C LEU A 85 5.39 -6.03 -6.52
N LEU A 86 5.67 -5.26 -5.46
CA LEU A 86 6.51 -4.06 -5.53
C LEU A 86 8.00 -4.32 -5.27
N ARG A 87 8.37 -5.56 -4.93
CA ARG A 87 9.75 -5.91 -4.61
C ARG A 87 10.67 -5.64 -5.81
N GLY A 88 11.67 -4.78 -5.62
CA GLY A 88 12.62 -4.41 -6.67
C GLY A 88 12.03 -3.59 -7.83
N ARG A 89 10.82 -3.04 -7.68
CA ARG A 89 10.16 -2.24 -8.72
C ARG A 89 10.48 -0.75 -8.65
N PHE A 90 10.81 -0.23 -7.46
CA PHE A 90 11.19 1.15 -7.28
C PHE A 90 12.64 1.41 -7.67
N ARG A 91 12.92 2.59 -8.22
CA ARG A 91 14.30 3.02 -8.54
C ARG A 91 15.17 3.13 -7.29
N LYS A 92 14.57 3.55 -6.17
CA LYS A 92 15.23 3.59 -4.85
C LYS A 92 14.47 2.68 -3.90
N GLU A 93 15.17 1.68 -3.35
CA GLU A 93 14.59 0.67 -2.45
C GLU A 93 13.95 1.26 -1.20
N LYS A 94 14.37 2.47 -0.77
CA LYS A 94 13.79 3.16 0.39
C LYS A 94 12.28 3.34 0.32
N TYR A 95 11.69 3.51 -0.87
CA TYR A 95 10.23 3.67 -1.02
C TYR A 95 9.49 2.35 -0.80
N TYR A 96 10.07 1.24 -1.25
CA TYR A 96 9.58 -0.09 -0.97
C TYR A 96 9.67 -0.41 0.53
N ASN A 97 10.84 -0.16 1.14
CA ASN A 97 11.04 -0.41 2.57
C ASN A 97 10.08 0.44 3.41
N HIS A 98 9.90 1.71 3.05
CA HIS A 98 8.94 2.58 3.73
C HIS A 98 7.51 2.04 3.64
N LEU A 99 7.07 1.51 2.49
CA LEU A 99 5.78 0.81 2.43
C LEU A 99 5.75 -0.44 3.32
N LEU A 100 6.80 -1.25 3.33
CA LEU A 100 6.85 -2.44 4.18
C LEU A 100 6.76 -2.11 5.67
N ASP A 101 7.36 -1.00 6.11
CA ASP A 101 7.28 -0.53 7.50
C ASP A 101 5.84 -0.14 7.89
N LEU A 102 4.97 0.17 6.91
CA LEU A 102 3.55 0.46 7.14
C LEU A 102 2.72 -0.81 7.36
N VAL A 103 3.08 -1.94 6.73
CA VAL A 103 2.27 -3.16 6.72
C VAL A 103 1.95 -3.68 8.13
N PRO A 104 2.91 -3.77 9.07
CA PRO A 104 2.62 -4.20 10.45
C PRO A 104 1.60 -3.32 11.16
N THR A 105 1.53 -2.03 10.83
CA THR A 105 0.52 -1.11 11.39
C THR A 105 -0.88 -1.49 10.91
N PHE A 106 -1.04 -1.89 9.65
CA PHE A 106 -2.31 -2.38 9.14
C PHE A 106 -2.71 -3.70 9.78
N ASP A 107 -1.76 -4.64 9.91
CA ASP A 107 -2.00 -5.93 10.54
C ASP A 107 -2.45 -5.78 12.00
N ASP A 108 -1.75 -4.93 12.77
CA ASP A 108 -2.13 -4.59 14.14
C ASP A 108 -3.56 -4.03 14.16
N CYS A 109 -3.88 -3.05 13.34
CA CYS A 109 -5.22 -2.46 13.32
C CYS A 109 -6.34 -3.38 12.77
N MET A 110 -6.01 -4.53 12.18
CA MET A 110 -6.96 -5.57 11.79
C MET A 110 -7.06 -6.70 12.83
N ALA A 111 -6.16 -6.75 13.81
CA ALA A 111 -6.18 -7.76 14.85
C ALA A 111 -7.49 -7.70 15.65
N LEU A 112 -8.06 -8.87 15.95
CA LEU A 112 -9.31 -8.99 16.72
C LEU A 112 -9.18 -8.38 18.13
N SER A 113 -7.98 -8.48 18.70
CA SER A 113 -7.65 -7.94 20.01
C SER A 113 -6.20 -7.51 20.04
N LEU A 114 -5.95 -6.37 20.66
CA LEU A 114 -4.63 -5.84 20.92
C LEU A 114 -4.55 -5.40 22.38
N ASP A 115 -3.38 -5.62 22.97
CA ASP A 115 -3.12 -5.11 24.30
C ASP A 115 -3.09 -3.57 24.28
N ARG A 116 -3.70 -2.95 25.30
CA ARG A 116 -3.83 -1.50 25.36
C ARG A 116 -2.49 -0.82 25.57
N GLU A 117 -1.62 -1.42 26.39
CA GLU A 117 -0.28 -0.88 26.64
C GLU A 117 0.57 -0.94 25.36
N TYR A 118 0.48 -2.02 24.58
CA TYR A 118 1.10 -2.10 23.25
C TYR A 118 0.58 -1.01 22.30
N VAL A 119 -0.73 -0.75 22.26
CA VAL A 119 -1.28 0.33 21.43
C VAL A 119 -0.70 1.69 21.82
N ASP A 120 -0.65 1.96 23.13
CA ASP A 120 -0.23 3.26 23.65
C ASP A 120 1.30 3.48 23.53
N LYS A 121 2.12 2.43 23.66
CA LYS A 121 3.59 2.53 23.64
C LYS A 121 4.24 2.22 22.29
N GLU A 122 3.73 1.22 21.56
CA GLU A 122 4.39 0.69 20.36
C GLU A 122 3.70 1.15 19.08
N LEU A 123 2.40 0.85 18.93
CA LEU A 123 1.69 1.11 17.67
C LEU A 123 1.65 2.60 17.33
N ARG A 124 1.35 3.46 18.30
CA ARG A 124 1.34 4.91 18.10
C ARG A 124 2.71 5.47 17.74
N MET A 125 3.76 4.98 18.41
CA MET A 125 5.12 5.42 18.12
C MET A 125 5.56 5.01 16.72
N ARG A 126 5.26 3.77 16.31
CA ARG A 126 5.53 3.29 14.94
C ARG A 126 4.89 4.17 13.87
N ILE A 127 3.63 4.58 14.07
CA ILE A 127 2.94 5.48 13.14
C ILE A 127 3.65 6.84 13.06
N VAL A 128 4.04 7.41 14.20
CA VAL A 128 4.75 8.70 14.25
C VAL A 128 6.09 8.61 13.54
N GLU A 129 6.88 7.58 13.82
CA GLU A 129 8.19 7.35 13.21
C GLU A 129 8.07 7.16 11.69
N TRP A 130 7.06 6.40 11.25
CA TRP A 130 6.79 6.18 9.84
C TRP A 130 6.50 7.49 9.09
N VAL A 131 5.69 8.37 9.69
CA VAL A 131 5.37 9.69 9.11
C VAL A 131 6.60 10.59 9.12
N GLN A 132 7.37 10.63 10.21
CA GLN A 132 8.59 11.44 10.28
C GLN A 132 9.65 11.00 9.27
N LEU A 133 9.69 9.71 8.91
CA LEU A 133 10.56 9.20 7.86
C LEU A 133 10.07 9.61 6.47
N TYR A 134 8.75 9.68 6.26
CA TYR A 134 8.14 10.15 5.01
C TYR A 134 8.43 11.63 4.73
N GLU A 135 8.46 12.46 5.77
CA GLU A 135 8.65 13.92 5.66
C GLU A 135 10.12 14.35 5.44
N LYS A 136 11.08 13.41 5.47
CA LYS A 136 12.52 13.65 5.29
C LYS A 136 12.99 13.34 3.87
#